data_AF-A0AAD9TG03-F1
#
_entry.id   AF-A0AAD9TG03-F1
#
_cell.length_a   1.000
_cell.length_b   1.000
_cell.length_c   1.000
_cell.angle_alpha   90.00
_cell.angle_beta   90.00
_cell.angle_gamma   90.00
#
_symmetry.space_group_name_H-M   'P 1'
#
loop_
_entity.id
_entity.type
_entity.pdbx_description
1 polymer ?
#
loop_
_entity_poly.entity_id
_entity_poly.type
_entity_poly.pdbx_seq_one_letter_code
_entity_poly.pdbx_strand_id
1 'polypeptide(L)'
;MAYDGNINPIPDESRWPEFESQTIEPPVQKTKAGRPKKKRTRAADEQCVPNATFSKRCSLCGVLGHNRTTWLLHIWGPLVHQISIVQIDGGD
;
A
#
# COMPACT_ATOMS: atom_id res chain seq x y z
N MET A 1 -51.68 1.01 -19.46
CA MET A 1 -50.89 -0.22 -19.64
C MET A 1 -49.43 0.20 -19.77
N ALA A 2 -48.48 -0.51 -19.15
CA ALA A 2 -47.11 -0.02 -18.96
C ALA A 2 -46.16 -0.26 -20.15
N TYR A 3 -46.61 -1.00 -21.18
CA TYR A 3 -45.84 -1.29 -22.38
C TYR A 3 -46.82 -1.32 -23.56
N ASP A 4 -47.04 -0.16 -24.17
CA ASP A 4 -47.79 -0.05 -25.42
C ASP A 4 -46.79 0.34 -26.51
N GLY A 5 -46.45 -0.62 -27.37
CA GLY A 5 -45.41 -0.49 -28.40
C GLY A 5 -44.62 -1.78 -28.60
N ASN A 6 -44.66 -2.32 -29.82
CA ASN A 6 -43.80 -3.42 -30.24
C ASN A 6 -42.39 -2.89 -30.54
N ILE A 7 -41.40 -3.30 -29.74
CA ILE A 7 -39.99 -3.05 -30.04
C ILE A 7 -39.51 -4.15 -30.98
N ASN A 8 -39.24 -3.79 -32.24
CA ASN A 8 -38.67 -4.74 -33.19
C ASN A 8 -37.19 -4.98 -32.86
N PRO A 9 -36.74 -6.23 -32.78
CA PRO A 9 -35.33 -6.53 -32.57
C PRO A 9 -34.52 -6.07 -33.79
N ILE A 10 -33.34 -5.49 -33.54
CA ILE A 10 -32.38 -5.19 -34.60
C ILE A 10 -31.65 -6.51 -34.92
N PRO A 11 -31.65 -6.96 -36.19
CA PRO A 11 -31.17 -8.29 -36.55
C PRO A 11 -29.64 -8.45 -36.45
N ASP A 12 -28.88 -7.36 -36.56
CA ASP A 12 -27.43 -7.38 -36.58
C ASP A 12 -26.83 -6.01 -36.18
N GLU A 13 -25.58 -6.01 -35.72
CA GLU A 13 -24.87 -4.80 -35.26
C GLU A 13 -24.60 -3.78 -36.37
N SER A 14 -24.60 -4.19 -37.65
CA SER A 14 -24.33 -3.28 -38.78
C SER A 14 -25.48 -2.30 -39.07
N ARG A 15 -26.66 -2.55 -38.49
CA ARG A 15 -27.81 -1.63 -38.55
C ARG A 15 -27.86 -0.64 -37.40
N TRP A 16 -26.92 -0.69 -36.46
CA TRP A 16 -26.86 0.31 -35.41
C TRP A 16 -26.54 1.68 -36.02
N PRO A 17 -27.26 2.75 -35.61
CA PRO A 17 -26.90 4.08 -36.06
C PRO A 17 -25.52 4.43 -35.52
N GLU A 18 -24.64 4.92 -36.41
CA GLU A 18 -23.36 5.49 -35.99
C GLU A 18 -23.65 6.76 -35.20
N PHE A 19 -23.24 6.78 -33.93
CA PHE A 19 -23.48 7.92 -33.04
C PHE A 19 -22.13 8.45 -32.57
N GLU A 20 -21.88 9.75 -32.80
CA GLU A 20 -20.77 10.45 -32.16
C GLU A 20 -21.09 10.61 -30.68
N SER A 21 -20.80 9.58 -29.88
CA SER A 21 -20.96 9.65 -28.44
C SER A 21 -19.86 10.52 -27.85
N GLN A 22 -20.25 11.47 -27.00
CA GLN A 22 -19.28 12.12 -26.11
C GLN A 22 -18.67 11.06 -25.20
N THR A 23 -17.34 11.00 -25.12
CA THR A 23 -16.64 10.15 -24.17
C THR A 23 -16.98 10.60 -22.76
N ILE A 24 -17.83 9.85 -22.06
CA ILE A 24 -18.17 10.12 -20.66
C ILE A 24 -17.08 9.50 -19.79
N GLU A 25 -16.35 10.33 -19.07
CA GLU A 25 -15.39 9.84 -18.07
C GLU A 25 -16.12 9.18 -16.90
N PRO A 26 -15.59 8.08 -16.35
CA PRO A 26 -16.14 7.49 -15.15
C PRO A 26 -16.09 8.49 -13.99
N PRO A 27 -17.04 8.43 -13.05
CA PRO A 27 -17.04 9.32 -11.89
C PRO A 27 -15.76 9.12 -11.09
N VAL A 28 -15.09 10.24 -10.75
CA VAL A 28 -13.87 10.24 -9.95
C VAL A 28 -14.17 9.65 -8.57
N GLN A 29 -13.60 8.49 -8.28
CA GLN A 29 -13.72 7.88 -6.96
C GLN A 29 -12.87 8.62 -5.94
N LYS A 30 -13.50 9.20 -4.91
CA LYS A 30 -12.81 9.77 -3.76
C LYS A 30 -12.81 8.76 -2.62
N THR A 31 -11.64 8.45 -2.08
CA THR A 31 -11.52 7.65 -0.86
C THR A 31 -12.19 8.41 0.29
N LYS A 32 -13.28 7.85 0.84
CA LYS A 32 -13.92 8.41 2.04
C LYS A 32 -12.93 8.37 3.20
N ALA A 33 -13.00 9.34 4.10
CA ALA A 33 -12.25 9.30 5.35
C ALA A 33 -12.54 7.97 6.06
N GLY A 34 -11.49 7.20 6.33
CA GLY A 34 -11.59 5.95 7.06
C GLY A 34 -11.97 6.19 8.51
N ARG A 35 -12.36 5.12 9.21
CA ARG A 35 -12.57 5.17 10.66
C ARG A 35 -11.30 5.69 11.35
N PRO A 36 -11.41 6.68 12.26
CA PRO A 36 -10.26 7.10 13.06
C PRO A 36 -9.63 5.89 13.74
N LYS A 37 -8.31 5.71 13.53
CA LYS A 37 -7.56 4.63 14.16
C LYS A 37 -7.60 4.84 15.67
N LYS A 38 -8.07 3.84 16.43
CA LYS A 38 -7.97 3.85 17.89
C LYS A 38 -6.48 3.81 18.25
N LYS A 39 -5.91 4.95 18.65
CA LYS A 39 -4.55 5.01 19.18
C LYS A 39 -4.59 4.54 20.63
N ARG A 40 -4.09 3.33 20.89
CA ARG A 40 -3.80 2.87 22.25
C ARG A 40 -2.41 3.38 22.62
N THR A 41 -2.30 4.13 23.71
CA THR A 41 -1.01 4.40 24.38
C THR A 41 -0.65 3.20 25.24
N ARG A 42 0.63 2.79 25.22
CA ARG A 42 1.11 1.69 26.07
C ARG A 42 1.36 2.18 27.49
N ALA A 43 1.10 1.35 28.49
CA ALA A 43 1.47 1.62 29.88
C ALA A 43 2.97 1.35 30.10
N ALA A 44 3.54 1.90 31.18
CA ALA A 44 4.98 1.87 31.43
C ALA A 44 5.54 0.47 31.74
N ASP A 45 4.69 -0.43 32.22
CA ASP A 45 4.98 -1.81 32.60
C ASP A 45 4.72 -2.82 31.45
N GLU A 46 4.10 -2.39 30.36
CA GLU A 46 3.80 -3.26 29.22
C GLU A 46 5.07 -3.57 28.42
N GLN A 47 5.42 -4.84 28.30
CA GLN A 47 6.52 -5.28 27.44
C GLN A 47 6.28 -4.82 25.99
N CYS A 48 7.21 -4.02 25.47
CA CYS A 48 7.25 -3.66 24.07
C CYS A 48 7.70 -4.87 23.26
N VAL A 49 6.74 -5.62 22.69
CA VAL A 49 7.10 -6.61 21.67
C VAL A 49 7.81 -5.88 20.53
N PRO A 50 9.02 -6.31 20.13
CA PRO A 50 9.68 -5.73 18.97
C PRO A 50 8.77 -5.88 17.76
N ASN A 51 8.79 -4.89 16.88
CA ASN A 51 8.12 -4.97 15.60
C ASN A 51 8.49 -6.29 14.89
N ALA A 52 7.50 -6.91 14.24
CA ALA A 52 7.66 -8.25 13.66
C ALA A 52 8.80 -8.37 12.62
N THR A 53 9.27 -7.24 12.11
CA THR A 53 10.43 -7.15 11.21
C THR A 53 11.75 -7.43 11.92
N PHE A 54 11.90 -7.04 13.20
CA PHE A 54 13.12 -7.27 13.97
C PHE A 54 13.14 -8.63 14.66
N SER A 55 11.98 -9.28 14.80
CA SER A 55 11.88 -10.62 15.40
C SER A 55 12.02 -11.76 14.38
N LYS A 56 11.94 -11.49 13.07
CA LYS A 56 12.03 -12.51 12.02
C LYS A 56 13.42 -12.52 11.37
N ARG A 57 13.92 -13.71 11.05
CA ARG A 57 15.16 -13.89 10.29
C ARG A 57 14.88 -13.73 8.80
N CYS A 58 15.77 -13.04 8.09
CA CYS A 58 15.74 -12.97 6.64
C CYS A 58 15.97 -14.38 6.06
N SER A 59 15.12 -14.82 5.12
CA SER A 59 15.25 -16.14 4.50
C SER A 59 16.43 -16.25 3.52
N LEU A 60 17.05 -15.13 3.14
CA LEU A 60 18.18 -15.09 2.20
C LEU A 60 19.55 -15.09 2.91
N CYS A 61 19.72 -14.30 3.98
CA CYS A 61 20.99 -14.23 4.72
C CYS A 61 20.92 -14.71 6.19
N GLY A 62 19.75 -15.07 6.70
CA GLY A 62 19.58 -15.57 8.07
C GLY A 62 19.66 -14.52 9.19
N VAL A 63 19.99 -13.26 8.88
CA VAL A 63 20.15 -12.18 9.86
C VAL A 63 18.79 -11.63 10.32
N LEU A 64 18.70 -11.22 11.60
CA LEU A 64 17.53 -10.54 12.18
C LEU A 64 17.50 -9.05 11.82
N GLY A 65 16.33 -8.41 11.84
CA GLY A 65 16.23 -6.96 11.61
C GLY A 65 15.79 -6.56 10.20
N HIS A 66 15.72 -7.49 9.27
CA HIS A 66 15.19 -7.25 7.93
C HIS A 66 14.54 -8.50 7.35
N ASN A 67 13.70 -8.34 6.33
CA ASN A 67 13.03 -9.45 5.65
C ASN A 67 13.61 -9.66 4.25
N ARG A 68 13.18 -10.73 3.57
CA ARG A 68 13.65 -11.07 2.21
C ARG A 68 13.46 -9.91 1.20
N THR A 69 12.38 -9.15 1.34
CA THR A 69 12.02 -8.06 0.43
C THR A 69 12.94 -6.86 0.60
N THR A 70 13.43 -6.63 1.81
CA THR A 70 14.37 -5.54 2.15
C THR A 70 15.84 -6.00 2.20
N TRP A 71 16.14 -7.22 1.74
CA TRP A 71 17.48 -7.81 1.82
C TRP A 71 18.54 -7.03 1.04
N LEU A 72 18.20 -6.54 -0.16
CA LEU A 72 19.13 -5.76 -0.97
C LEU A 72 19.57 -4.45 -0.28
N LEU A 73 18.69 -3.85 0.52
CA LEU A 73 18.99 -2.65 1.30
C LEU A 73 20.01 -2.92 2.41
N HIS A 74 20.08 -4.15 2.94
CA HIS A 74 21.11 -4.53 3.90
C HIS A 74 22.48 -4.71 3.21
N ILE A 75 22.50 -5.18 1.96
CA ILE A 75 23.75 -5.40 1.21
C ILE A 75 24.35 -4.08 0.71
N TRP A 76 23.51 -3.15 0.24
CA TRP A 76 23.95 -1.88 -0.34
C TRP A 76 23.79 -0.68 0.60
N GLY A 77 23.15 -0.87 1.76
CA GLY A 77 22.94 0.17 2.77
C GLY A 77 24.04 0.40 3.83
N PRO A 78 25.16 -0.35 3.94
CA PRO A 78 26.12 -0.07 5.00
C PRO A 78 26.90 1.25 4.80
N LEU A 79 26.61 2.01 3.74
CA LEU A 79 27.15 3.37 3.56
C LEU A 79 26.39 4.46 4.32
N VAL A 80 25.23 4.19 4.95
CA VAL A 80 24.45 5.24 5.65
C VAL A 80 24.41 5.12 7.19
N HIS A 81 25.02 4.11 7.81
CA HIS A 81 24.98 3.93 9.28
C HIS A 81 26.34 3.97 10.00
N GLN A 82 27.46 4.19 9.31
CA GLN A 82 28.77 4.39 9.98
C GLN A 82 29.03 5.84 10.45
N ILE A 83 28.14 6.80 10.21
CA ILE A 83 28.36 8.21 10.59
C ILE A 83 27.86 8.53 12.03
N SER A 84 27.33 7.56 12.79
CA SER A 84 26.71 7.88 14.10
C SER A 84 27.44 7.33 15.34
N ILE A 85 28.62 6.72 15.22
CA ILE A 85 29.40 6.22 16.38
C ILE A 85 30.80 6.86 16.45
N VAL A 86 30.96 8.10 15.98
CA VAL A 86 32.15 8.91 16.26
C VAL A 86 31.72 10.25 16.82
N GLN A 87 31.34 10.25 18.10
CA GLN A 87 31.67 11.29 19.08
C GLN A 87 30.93 10.91 20.37
N ILE A 88 31.65 10.48 21.39
CA ILE A 88 31.42 10.62 22.84
C ILE A 88 32.33 9.56 23.46
N ASP A 89 33.60 9.88 23.64
CA ASP A 89 34.45 9.29 24.67
C ASP A 89 35.58 10.28 24.99
N GLY A 90 35.55 10.78 26.23
CA GLY A 90 36.73 11.15 27.02
C GLY A 90 37.58 12.34 26.57
N GLY A 91 37.31 13.52 27.14
CA GLY A 91 38.31 14.57 27.34
C GLY A 91 38.40 14.89 28.83
N ASP A 92 39.47 14.43 29.47
CA ASP A 92 40.00 14.98 30.74
C ASP A 92 40.72 16.32 30.47
#